data_AF-A0AAW9ZFH8-F1
#
_entry.id   AF-A0AAW9ZFH8-F1
#
_cell.length_a   1.000
_cell.length_b   1.000
_cell.length_c   1.000
_cell.angle_alpha   90.00
_cell.angle_beta   90.00
_cell.angle_gamma   90.00
#
_symmetry.space_group_name_H-M   'P 1'
#
loop_
_entity.id
_entity.type
_entity.pdbx_description
1 polymer ?
#
loop_
_entity_poly.entity_id
_entity_poly.type
_entity_poly.pdbx_seq_one_letter_code
_entity_poly.pdbx_strand_id
1 'polypeptide(L)'
;MPYHLFMLHQMQTLVDDKLMWAFTIVMIVDLITGMIKPYYAKKTVKKTNSSVGIPGIIKHTVIYLVVVIAYPYLYTIGASTMATTFLIAWIYQYLISIVENWTEMGWWLPKPIMDFFEAKLAKDQEDYDPSKYNFLGKYKGGKK
;
A
#
# COMPACT_ATOMS: atom_id res chain seq x y z
N MET A 1 -19.98 -31.65 3.15
CA MET A 1 -20.53 -30.47 3.84
C MET A 1 -21.11 -29.53 2.78
N PRO A 2 -22.30 -28.94 2.97
CA PRO A 2 -22.83 -27.90 2.10
C PRO A 2 -21.83 -26.75 1.84
N TYR A 3 -21.81 -26.21 0.63
CA TYR A 3 -20.83 -25.19 0.20
C TYR A 3 -20.82 -23.94 1.09
N HIS A 4 -21.99 -23.48 1.54
CA HIS A 4 -22.10 -22.30 2.41
C HIS A 4 -21.45 -22.53 3.78
N LEU A 5 -21.50 -23.74 4.34
CA LEU A 5 -20.82 -24.08 5.60
C LEU A 5 -19.31 -24.13 5.41
N PHE A 6 -18.85 -24.62 4.25
CA PHE A 6 -17.43 -24.59 3.91
C PHE A 6 -16.92 -23.16 3.79
N MET A 7 -17.69 -22.26 3.17
CA MET A 7 -17.36 -20.84 3.11
C MET A 7 -17.32 -20.18 4.48
N LEU A 8 -18.29 -20.44 5.35
CA LEU A 8 -18.28 -19.93 6.72
C LEU A 8 -17.05 -20.42 7.50
N HIS A 9 -16.66 -21.68 7.30
CA HIS A 9 -15.44 -22.21 7.89
C HIS A 9 -14.19 -21.45 7.42
N GLN A 10 -14.05 -21.21 6.10
CA GLN A 10 -12.92 -20.42 5.57
C GLN A 10 -12.91 -18.97 6.07
N MET A 11 -14.08 -18.36 6.30
CA MET A 11 -14.17 -17.03 6.90
C MET A 11 -13.68 -17.03 8.36
N GLN A 12 -13.99 -18.07 9.13
CA GLN A 12 -13.54 -18.20 10.52
C GLN A 12 -12.01 -18.37 10.61
N THR A 13 -11.42 -19.14 9.69
CA THR A 13 -9.96 -19.36 9.67
C THR A 13 -9.15 -18.09 9.42
N LEU A 14 -9.76 -17.00 8.92
CA LEU A 14 -9.07 -15.72 8.74
C LEU A 14 -8.50 -15.15 10.04
N VAL A 15 -9.16 -15.39 11.17
CA VAL A 15 -8.72 -14.87 12.49
C VAL A 15 -7.42 -15.54 12.95
N ASP A 16 -7.13 -16.74 12.45
CA ASP A 16 -5.92 -17.50 12.80
C ASP A 16 -4.84 -17.44 11.69
N ASP A 17 -5.17 -16.88 10.52
CA ASP A 17 -4.26 -16.81 9.38
C ASP A 17 -3.19 -15.73 9.60
N LYS A 18 -1.93 -16.16 9.72
CA LYS A 18 -0.77 -15.29 9.92
C LYS A 18 -0.55 -14.30 8.78
N LEU A 19 -0.84 -14.69 7.54
CA LEU A 19 -0.70 -13.83 6.37
C LEU A 19 -1.79 -12.76 6.36
N MET A 20 -3.02 -13.11 6.78
CA MET A 20 -4.10 -12.14 6.99
C MET A 20 -3.75 -11.15 8.10
N TRP A 21 -3.17 -11.62 9.22
CA TRP A 21 -2.64 -10.74 10.27
C TRP A 21 -1.55 -9.79 9.76
N ALA A 22 -0.60 -10.29 8.97
CA ALA A 22 0.44 -9.47 8.37
C ALA A 22 -0.17 -8.38 7.48
N PHE A 23 -1.14 -8.74 6.63
CA PHE A 23 -1.89 -7.78 5.82
C PHE A 23 -2.60 -6.71 6.65
N THR A 24 -3.33 -7.11 7.68
CA THR A 24 -4.05 -6.17 8.57
C THR A 24 -3.08 -5.21 9.25
N ILE A 25 -1.95 -5.70 9.76
CA ILE A 25 -0.93 -4.86 10.41
C ILE A 25 -0.34 -3.86 9.42
N VAL A 26 0.09 -4.31 8.24
CA VAL A 26 0.69 -3.43 7.23
C VAL A 26 -0.32 -2.38 6.76
N MET A 27 -1.59 -2.75 6.55
CA MET A 27 -2.64 -1.79 6.19
C MET A 27 -2.87 -0.75 7.29
N ILE A 28 -2.92 -1.16 8.56
CA ILE A 28 -3.07 -0.22 9.70
C ILE A 28 -1.87 0.73 9.77
N VAL A 29 -0.65 0.22 9.59
CA VAL A 29 0.56 1.05 9.55
C VAL A 29 0.47 2.04 8.39
N ASP A 30 0.05 1.60 7.20
CA ASP A 30 -0.13 2.50 6.05
C ASP A 30 -1.15 3.60 6.32
N LEU A 31 -2.31 3.26 6.88
CA LEU A 31 -3.33 4.21 7.29
C LEU A 31 -2.77 5.26 8.27
N ILE A 32 -2.04 4.81 9.29
CA ILE A 32 -1.42 5.69 10.29
C ILE A 32 -0.35 6.58 9.64
N THR A 33 0.54 6.02 8.82
CA THR A 33 1.58 6.81 8.13
C THR A 33 1.00 7.83 7.17
N GLY A 34 -0.09 7.49 6.46
CA GLY A 34 -0.81 8.42 5.59
C GLY A 34 -1.48 9.56 6.37
N MET A 35 -1.99 9.29 7.58
CA MET A 35 -2.54 10.34 8.47
C MET A 35 -1.44 11.25 9.05
N ILE A 36 -0.28 10.69 9.38
CA ILE A 36 0.84 11.43 9.99
C ILE A 36 1.59 12.27 8.96
N LYS A 37 1.70 11.79 7.72
CA LYS A 37 2.44 12.40 6.62
C LYS A 37 2.28 13.93 6.48
N PRO A 38 1.06 14.51 6.47
CA PRO A 38 0.87 15.96 6.34
C PRO A 38 1.50 16.80 7.46
N TYR A 39 1.72 16.24 8.64
CA TYR A 39 2.31 16.97 9.78
C TYR A 39 3.84 17.09 9.68
N TYR A 40 4.49 16.15 8.98
CA TYR A 40 5.95 16.08 8.86
C TYR A 40 6.46 16.42 7.45
N ALA A 41 5.61 16.42 6.44
CA ALA A 41 5.99 16.75 5.06
C ALA A 41 6.55 18.19 4.96
N LYS A 42 7.83 18.30 4.63
CA LYS A 42 8.58 19.58 4.58
C LYS A 42 8.05 20.60 3.56
N LYS A 43 7.28 20.16 2.55
CA LYS A 43 6.81 20.99 1.41
C LYS A 43 5.35 21.46 1.51
N THR A 44 4.56 20.94 2.43
CA THR A 44 3.11 21.21 2.44
C THR A 44 2.59 21.27 3.87
N VAL A 45 2.75 22.43 4.50
CA VAL A 45 1.93 22.82 5.67
C VAL A 45 0.51 23.14 5.18
N LYS A 46 -0.16 22.15 4.56
CA LYS A 46 -1.61 22.25 4.31
C LYS A 46 -2.26 21.81 5.60
N LYS A 47 -2.87 22.78 6.31
CA LYS A 47 -3.73 22.54 7.46
C LYS A 47 -4.62 21.32 7.16
N THR A 48 -4.49 20.27 7.97
CA THR A 48 -5.25 19.03 7.83
C THR A 48 -6.73 19.35 7.98
N ASN A 49 -7.43 19.56 6.86
CA ASN A 49 -8.87 19.65 6.87
C ASN A 49 -9.42 18.22 6.80
N SER A 50 -10.45 17.92 7.59
CA SER A 50 -11.03 16.57 7.70
C SER A 50 -11.42 15.97 6.33
N SER A 51 -11.70 16.82 5.34
CA SER A 51 -11.97 16.44 3.95
C SER A 51 -10.82 15.72 3.23
N VAL A 52 -9.57 15.86 3.67
CA VAL A 52 -8.40 15.20 3.02
C VAL A 52 -8.16 13.80 3.59
N GLY A 53 -8.52 13.54 4.85
CA GLY A 53 -8.29 12.25 5.52
C GLY A 53 -9.37 11.20 5.22
N ILE A 54 -10.62 11.63 5.03
CA ILE A 54 -11.77 10.72 4.80
C ILE A 54 -11.60 9.84 3.54
N PRO A 55 -11.16 10.37 2.36
CA PRO A 55 -10.97 9.54 1.18
C PRO A 55 -9.95 8.41 1.39
N GLY A 56 -8.89 8.66 2.15
CA GLY A 56 -7.89 7.64 2.50
C GLY A 56 -8.51 6.51 3.32
N ILE A 57 -9.24 6.85 4.40
CA ILE A 57 -9.93 5.85 5.24
C ILE A 57 -10.90 5.00 4.41
N ILE A 58 -11.70 5.62 3.54
CA ILE A 58 -12.66 4.91 2.68
C ILE A 58 -11.92 3.94 1.76
N LYS A 59 -10.84 4.37 1.10
CA LYS A 59 -10.04 3.51 0.20
C LYS A 59 -9.54 2.26 0.94
N HIS A 60 -8.94 2.43 2.11
CA HIS A 60 -8.41 1.32 2.89
C HIS A 60 -9.52 0.37 3.37
N THR A 61 -10.66 0.93 3.80
CA THR A 61 -11.82 0.15 4.22
C THR A 61 -12.39 -0.71 3.08
N VAL A 62 -12.55 -0.13 1.89
CA VAL A 62 -13.05 -0.87 0.71
C VAL A 62 -12.09 -1.99 0.32
N ILE A 63 -10.78 -1.71 0.27
CA ILE A 63 -9.76 -2.73 -0.04
C ILE A 63 -9.79 -3.85 1.00
N TYR A 64 -9.89 -3.51 2.29
CA TYR A 64 -9.97 -4.50 3.36
C TYR A 64 -11.18 -5.42 3.21
N LEU A 65 -12.37 -4.87 2.92
CA LEU A 65 -13.58 -5.65 2.66
C LEU A 65 -13.43 -6.58 1.46
N VAL A 66 -12.84 -6.09 0.36
CA VAL A 66 -12.57 -6.90 -0.84
C VAL A 66 -11.64 -8.06 -0.48
N VAL A 67 -10.58 -7.82 0.29
CA VAL A 67 -9.62 -8.87 0.68
C VAL A 67 -10.27 -9.92 1.59
N VAL A 68 -11.02 -9.49 2.61
CA VAL A 68 -11.72 -10.40 3.54
C VAL A 68 -12.76 -11.27 2.84
N ILE A 69 -13.35 -10.81 1.74
CA ILE A 69 -14.30 -11.60 0.94
C ILE A 69 -13.55 -12.50 -0.05
N ALA A 70 -12.63 -11.93 -0.84
CA ALA A 70 -12.00 -12.63 -1.95
C ALA A 70 -11.01 -13.71 -1.50
N TYR A 71 -10.22 -13.44 -0.46
CA TYR A 71 -9.18 -14.37 0.01
C TYR A 71 -9.76 -15.72 0.46
N PRO A 72 -10.70 -15.81 1.43
CA PRO A 72 -11.29 -17.09 1.81
C PRO A 72 -12.12 -17.70 0.68
N TYR A 73 -12.78 -16.88 -0.15
CA TYR A 73 -13.51 -17.38 -1.32
C TYR A 73 -12.59 -18.13 -2.30
N LEU A 74 -11.40 -17.61 -2.58
CA LEU A 74 -10.43 -18.29 -3.43
C LEU A 74 -9.98 -19.63 -2.83
N TYR A 75 -9.86 -19.74 -1.50
CA TYR A 75 -9.67 -21.03 -0.84
C TYR A 75 -10.88 -21.96 -0.99
N THR A 76 -12.11 -21.43 -0.92
CA THR A 76 -13.32 -22.27 -1.05
C THR A 76 -13.44 -22.97 -2.41
N ILE A 77 -12.94 -22.34 -3.47
CA ILE A 77 -12.95 -22.93 -4.83
C ILE A 77 -11.70 -23.75 -5.14
N GLY A 78 -10.81 -23.95 -4.16
CA GLY A 78 -9.56 -24.71 -4.33
C GLY A 78 -8.42 -23.93 -4.98
N ALA A 79 -8.54 -22.62 -5.16
CA ALA A 79 -7.54 -21.75 -5.76
C ALA A 79 -6.56 -21.16 -4.71
N SER A 80 -6.03 -22.01 -3.82
CA SER A 80 -5.20 -21.58 -2.67
C SER A 80 -3.93 -20.81 -3.06
N THR A 81 -3.26 -21.21 -4.14
CA THR A 81 -2.09 -20.49 -4.67
C THR A 81 -2.48 -19.09 -5.13
N MET A 82 -3.63 -18.96 -5.79
CA MET A 82 -4.16 -17.66 -6.25
C MET A 82 -4.54 -16.79 -5.06
N ALA A 83 -5.18 -17.36 -4.04
CA ALA A 83 -5.52 -16.67 -2.80
C ALA A 83 -4.28 -16.09 -2.11
N THR A 84 -3.25 -16.93 -1.93
CA THR A 84 -1.99 -16.54 -1.29
C THR A 84 -1.28 -15.44 -2.10
N THR A 85 -1.20 -15.60 -3.42
CA THR A 85 -0.57 -14.61 -4.31
C THR A 85 -1.32 -13.28 -4.29
N PHE A 86 -2.66 -13.34 -4.31
CA PHE A 86 -3.53 -12.17 -4.22
C PHE A 86 -3.29 -11.39 -2.92
N LEU A 87 -3.23 -12.09 -1.77
CA LEU A 87 -3.00 -11.44 -0.48
C LEU A 87 -1.59 -10.85 -0.37
N ILE A 88 -0.56 -11.58 -0.84
CA ILE A 88 0.82 -11.08 -0.90
C ILE A 88 0.93 -9.84 -1.80
N ALA A 89 0.24 -9.81 -2.94
CA ALA A 89 0.23 -8.65 -3.83
C ALA A 89 -0.34 -7.42 -3.11
N TRP A 90 -1.43 -7.57 -2.34
CA TRP A 90 -1.95 -6.47 -1.54
C TRP A 90 -1.01 -6.04 -0.42
N ILE A 91 -0.39 -6.97 0.30
CA ILE A 91 0.65 -6.66 1.30
C ILE A 91 1.76 -5.83 0.66
N TYR A 92 2.25 -6.25 -0.50
CA TYR A 92 3.29 -5.54 -1.24
C TYR A 92 2.86 -4.10 -1.62
N GLN A 93 1.63 -3.92 -2.10
CA GLN A 93 1.09 -2.59 -2.42
C GLN A 93 1.04 -1.68 -1.19
N TYR A 94 0.68 -2.24 -0.03
CA TYR A 94 0.66 -1.49 1.22
C TYR A 94 2.07 -1.16 1.74
N LEU A 95 3.04 -2.08 1.59
CA LEU A 95 4.44 -1.81 1.93
C LEU A 95 5.02 -0.67 1.08
N ILE A 96 4.70 -0.65 -0.22
CA ILE A 96 5.07 0.46 -1.11
C ILE A 96 4.49 1.78 -0.60
N SER A 97 3.20 1.82 -0.28
CA SER A 97 2.51 3.03 0.19
C SER A 97 3.11 3.57 1.51
N ILE A 98 3.48 2.69 2.44
CA ILE A 98 4.19 3.07 3.67
C ILE A 98 5.51 3.76 3.33
N VAL A 99 6.31 3.19 2.42
CA VAL A 99 7.62 3.75 2.06
C VAL A 99 7.46 5.07 1.32
N GLU A 100 6.43 5.25 0.49
CA GLU A 100 6.09 6.53 -0.13
C GLU A 100 5.76 7.58 0.93
N ASN A 101 4.88 7.25 1.88
CA ASN A 101 4.56 8.14 3.00
C ASN A 101 5.81 8.49 3.83
N TRP A 102 6.67 7.52 4.10
CA TRP A 102 7.92 7.69 4.84
C TRP A 102 8.91 8.61 4.12
N THR A 103 9.04 8.43 2.79
CA THR A 103 9.92 9.24 1.94
C THR A 103 9.43 10.68 1.89
N GLU A 104 8.12 10.92 1.75
CA GLU A 104 7.54 12.26 1.73
C GLU A 104 7.65 13.00 3.07
N MET A 105 7.69 12.28 4.19
CA MET A 105 8.02 12.85 5.51
C MET A 105 9.49 13.30 5.60
N GLY A 106 10.34 12.95 4.64
CA GLY A 106 11.75 13.31 4.61
C GLY A 106 12.57 12.61 5.70
N TRP A 107 12.10 11.45 6.16
CA TRP A 107 12.82 10.60 7.10
C TRP A 107 13.92 9.81 6.38
N TRP A 108 14.96 9.42 7.12
CA TRP A 108 16.12 8.76 6.52
C TRP A 108 15.75 7.37 5.99
N LEU A 109 16.16 7.08 4.75
CA LEU A 109 16.07 5.76 4.11
C LEU A 109 17.41 5.41 3.44
N PRO A 110 17.73 4.12 3.29
CA PRO A 110 18.88 3.69 2.48
C PRO A 110 18.80 4.24 1.05
N LYS A 111 19.94 4.73 0.52
CA LYS A 111 20.01 5.35 -0.82
C LYS A 111 19.35 4.53 -1.94
N PRO A 112 19.50 3.19 -2.03
CA PRO A 112 18.87 2.42 -3.11
C PRO A 112 17.33 2.46 -3.07
N ILE A 113 16.75 2.48 -1.87
CA ILE A 113 15.30 2.55 -1.67
C ILE A 113 14.82 3.95 -2.08
N MET A 114 15.50 4.97 -1.59
CA MET A 114 15.19 6.37 -1.91
C MET A 114 15.27 6.64 -3.42
N ASP A 115 16.32 6.16 -4.11
CA ASP A 115 16.47 6.28 -5.57
C ASP A 115 15.31 5.60 -6.33
N PHE A 116 14.87 4.40 -5.90
CA PHE A 116 13.76 3.69 -6.53
C PHE A 116 12.44 4.44 -6.39
N PHE A 117 12.14 4.94 -5.19
CA PHE A 117 10.90 5.65 -4.92
C PHE A 117 10.89 7.06 -5.53
N GLU A 118 12.01 7.79 -5.55
CA GLU A 118 12.13 9.05 -6.28
C GLU A 118 11.87 8.86 -7.78
N ALA A 119 12.43 7.81 -8.40
CA ALA A 119 12.18 7.48 -9.79
C ALA A 119 10.72 7.10 -10.06
N LYS A 120 10.07 6.42 -9.12
CA LYS A 120 8.65 6.06 -9.21
C LYS A 120 7.74 7.29 -9.07
N LEU A 121 7.97 8.12 -8.04
CA LEU A 121 7.25 9.37 -7.81
C LEU A 121 7.42 10.34 -8.97
N ALA A 122 8.61 10.40 -9.58
CA ALA A 122 8.85 11.20 -10.77
C ALA A 122 7.97 10.74 -11.94
N LYS A 123 7.84 9.43 -12.17
CA LYS A 123 7.01 8.84 -13.23
C LYS A 123 5.51 9.08 -13.04
N ASP A 124 5.06 9.17 -11.79
CA ASP A 124 3.65 9.38 -11.47
C ASP A 124 3.24 10.87 -11.56
N GLN A 125 4.18 11.80 -11.81
CA GLN A 125 3.87 13.22 -12.03
C GLN A 125 3.43 13.46 -13.48
N GLU A 126 2.39 14.27 -13.69
CA GLU A 126 1.85 14.59 -15.03
C GLU A 126 2.89 15.24 -15.97
N ASP A 127 3.88 15.96 -15.42
CA ASP A 127 4.98 16.60 -16.16
C ASP A 127 6.22 15.69 -16.35
N TYR A 128 6.06 14.36 -16.23
CA TYR A 128 7.17 13.43 -16.39
C TYR A 128 7.69 13.41 -17.83
N ASP A 129 8.86 14.01 -18.03
CA ASP A 129 9.62 13.95 -19.27
C ASP A 129 10.71 12.85 -19.18
N PRO A 130 10.55 11.70 -19.88
CA PRO A 130 11.51 10.60 -19.83
C PRO A 130 12.93 10.99 -20.28
N SER A 131 13.07 12.05 -21.09
CA SER A 131 14.37 12.51 -21.59
C SER A 131 15.25 13.12 -20.50
N LYS A 132 14.64 13.61 -19.41
CA LYS A 132 15.32 14.22 -18.26
C LYS A 132 15.85 13.19 -17.27
N TYR A 133 15.61 11.90 -17.48
CA TYR A 133 16.05 10.83 -16.58
C TYR A 133 16.95 9.82 -17.33
N ASN A 134 17.86 9.17 -16.62
CA ASN A 134 18.67 8.09 -17.19
C ASN A 134 17.89 6.75 -17.16
N PHE A 135 18.47 5.70 -17.73
CA PHE A 135 17.85 4.37 -17.76
C PHE A 135 17.58 3.77 -16.36
N LEU A 136 18.23 4.32 -15.32
CA LEU A 136 18.03 3.98 -13.91
C LEU A 136 17.01 4.89 -13.20
N GLY A 137 16.36 5.81 -13.92
CA GLY A 137 15.38 6.74 -13.36
C GLY A 137 15.98 7.92 -12.58
N LYS A 138 17.30 8.16 -12.66
CA LYS A 138 17.93 9.33 -12.02
C LYS A 138 17.85 10.56 -12.92
N TYR A 139 17.45 11.69 -12.34
CA TYR A 139 17.37 12.98 -13.04
C TYR A 139 18.75 13.39 -13.58
N LYS A 140 18.82 13.75 -14.86
CA LYS A 140 20.05 14.09 -15.58
C LYS A 140 20.53 15.54 -15.36
N GLY A 141 19.80 16.37 -14.62
CA GLY A 141 20.15 17.77 -14.36
C GLY A 141 20.50 18.06 -12.90
N GLY A 142 21.78 18.10 -12.55
CA GLY A 142 22.24 18.86 -11.36
C GLY A 142 22.01 20.36 -11.61
N LYS A 143 21.68 21.21 -10.64
CA LYS A 143 22.21 21.30 -9.27
C LYS A 143 21.13 21.78 -8.28
N LYS A 144 21.15 21.13 -7.10
CA LYS A 144 20.67 21.51 -5.76
C LYS A 144 19.31 22.22 -5.64
#